data_AF-A0A545TIZ7-F1
#
_entry.id   AF-A0A545TIZ7-F1
#
_cell.length_a   1.000
_cell.length_b   1.000
_cell.length_c   1.000
_cell.angle_alpha   90.00
_cell.angle_beta   90.00
_cell.angle_gamma   90.00
#
_symmetry.space_group_name_H-M   'P 1'
#
loop_
_entity.id
_entity.type
_entity.pdbx_description
1 polymer ?
#
loop_
_entity_poly.entity_id
_entity_poly.type
_entity_poly.pdbx_seq_one_letter_code
_entity_poly.pdbx_strand_id
1 'polypeptide(L)'
;MLSKETFERQLQNLRLFYKNDNSWVYWLDWDNDVAYRKHIDCAYKLYTVVSSNRLKLTVLGGTEIRKNKELISAFGITAATGVQDGITSLYGASAAMDRYQQVNRPNDEAANPDTTYTPVDGGSILSEREWTPIMNDSLIIGAAAAKQYLALSLTPLEQLKWDRMNAHKITKYKVAASQFKGGEEPVKEAWREFFNENHSMFFGANGIPRVFTRELLGLISFGYKAEISYHQIGFRPPEVSKEPNFGTYVSTLRDVYFEANTLTSRKLITVKLSKFFFGSPDKLAKVENPLASYKTLKDDPLAPYRTLG
;
A
#
# COMPACT_ATOMS: atom_id res chain seq x y z
N MET A 1 -0.49 -20.26 -8.62
CA MET A 1 -1.65 -19.36 -8.81
C MET A 1 -2.88 -20.19 -8.52
N LEU A 2 -3.78 -19.68 -7.68
CA LEU A 2 -4.99 -20.39 -7.27
C LEU A 2 -5.95 -20.53 -8.45
N SER A 3 -6.60 -21.70 -8.56
CA SER A 3 -7.76 -21.85 -9.43
C SER A 3 -8.93 -21.02 -8.90
N LYS A 4 -9.87 -20.65 -9.78
CA LYS A 4 -11.10 -19.94 -9.40
C LYS A 4 -11.85 -20.66 -8.27
N GLU A 5 -12.06 -21.97 -8.42
CA GLU A 5 -12.75 -22.80 -7.43
C GLU A 5 -12.03 -22.79 -6.07
N THR A 6 -10.69 -22.86 -6.07
CA THR A 6 -9.90 -22.82 -4.83
C THR A 6 -9.99 -21.44 -4.17
N PHE A 7 -9.91 -20.38 -4.97
CA PHE A 7 -10.01 -18.99 -4.52
C PHE A 7 -11.37 -18.72 -3.88
N GLU A 8 -12.46 -19.08 -4.56
CA GLU A 8 -13.82 -18.94 -4.07
C GLU A 8 -14.03 -19.74 -2.78
N ARG A 9 -13.61 -21.01 -2.76
CA ARG A 9 -13.72 -21.87 -1.58
C ARG A 9 -12.99 -21.28 -0.37
N GLN A 10 -11.79 -20.73 -0.57
CA GLN A 10 -11.05 -20.07 0.52
C GLN A 10 -11.84 -18.88 1.09
N LEU A 11 -12.41 -18.02 0.24
CA LEU A 11 -13.17 -16.86 0.69
C LEU A 11 -14.50 -17.26 1.35
N GLN A 12 -15.22 -18.24 0.81
CA GLN A 12 -16.45 -18.75 1.41
C GLN A 12 -16.21 -19.29 2.83
N ASN A 13 -15.12 -20.05 3.01
CA ASN A 13 -14.74 -20.56 4.34
C ASN A 13 -14.39 -19.44 5.34
N LEU A 14 -14.03 -18.25 4.86
CA LEU A 14 -13.63 -17.11 5.67
C LEU A 14 -14.72 -16.02 5.73
N ARG A 15 -15.90 -16.24 5.14
CA ARG A 15 -16.97 -15.23 5.02
C ARG A 15 -17.34 -14.60 6.36
N LEU A 16 -17.54 -15.43 7.38
CA LEU A 16 -17.91 -14.96 8.72
C LEU A 16 -16.80 -14.09 9.34
N PHE A 17 -15.54 -14.40 9.09
CA PHE A 17 -14.43 -13.60 9.57
C PHE A 17 -14.38 -12.27 8.84
N TYR A 18 -14.47 -12.27 7.51
CA TYR A 18 -14.53 -11.02 6.75
C TYR A 18 -15.72 -10.14 7.17
N LYS A 19 -16.90 -10.74 7.36
CA LYS A 19 -18.09 -10.01 7.84
C LYS A 19 -17.86 -9.37 9.20
N ASN A 20 -17.40 -10.14 10.18
CA ASN A 20 -17.24 -9.67 11.56
C ASN A 20 -16.12 -8.64 11.69
N ASP A 21 -15.01 -8.90 11.02
CA ASP A 21 -13.81 -8.06 11.10
C ASP A 21 -14.00 -6.77 10.27
N ASN A 22 -14.84 -6.76 9.24
CA ASN A 22 -14.98 -5.63 8.32
C ASN A 22 -16.42 -5.10 8.27
N SER A 23 -17.12 -5.10 9.42
CA SER A 23 -18.52 -4.65 9.52
C SER A 23 -18.72 -3.17 9.14
N TRP A 24 -17.63 -2.38 9.07
CA TRP A 24 -17.64 -1.00 8.60
C TRP A 24 -17.86 -0.88 7.08
N VAL A 25 -17.74 -1.97 6.32
CA VAL A 25 -18.03 -2.03 4.89
C VAL A 25 -19.54 -2.23 4.70
N TYR A 26 -20.31 -1.16 4.86
CA TYR A 26 -21.78 -1.19 4.83
C TYR A 26 -22.37 -1.26 3.41
N TRP A 27 -21.59 -0.97 2.38
CA TRP A 27 -22.04 -1.05 0.98
C TRP A 27 -21.98 -2.47 0.41
N LEU A 28 -21.35 -3.40 1.14
CA LEU A 28 -21.39 -4.83 0.83
C LEU A 28 -22.39 -5.51 1.75
N ASP A 29 -23.45 -6.07 1.17
CA ASP A 29 -24.34 -6.97 1.89
C ASP A 29 -23.67 -8.34 2.06
N TRP A 30 -23.05 -8.54 3.22
CA TRP A 30 -22.33 -9.76 3.59
C TRP A 30 -23.23 -10.99 3.70
N ASP A 31 -24.54 -10.81 3.91
CA ASP A 31 -25.51 -11.89 4.11
C ASP A 31 -26.22 -12.27 2.80
N ASN A 32 -26.23 -11.38 1.82
CA ASN A 32 -26.70 -11.67 0.47
C ASN A 32 -25.64 -12.43 -0.34
N ASP A 33 -25.90 -13.72 -0.57
CA ASP A 33 -25.02 -14.60 -1.35
C ASP A 33 -24.70 -14.09 -2.76
N VAL A 34 -25.67 -13.47 -3.44
CA VAL A 34 -25.48 -12.96 -4.80
C VAL A 34 -24.55 -11.75 -4.78
N ALA A 35 -24.77 -10.82 -3.85
CA ALA A 35 -23.89 -9.66 -3.68
C ALA A 35 -22.47 -10.09 -3.30
N TYR A 36 -22.35 -11.00 -2.31
CA TYR A 36 -21.07 -11.52 -1.87
C TYR A 36 -20.29 -12.22 -2.98
N ARG A 37 -20.95 -13.09 -3.77
CA ARG A 37 -20.33 -13.75 -4.93
C ARG A 37 -19.85 -12.76 -5.98
N LYS A 38 -20.62 -11.71 -6.26
CA LYS A 38 -20.19 -10.64 -7.18
C LYS A 38 -18.87 -10.01 -6.73
N HIS A 39 -18.71 -9.74 -5.44
CA HIS A 39 -17.45 -9.20 -4.91
C HIS A 39 -16.30 -10.21 -4.98
N ILE A 40 -16.56 -11.51 -4.76
CA ILE A 40 -15.57 -12.57 -4.96
C ILE A 40 -15.12 -12.63 -6.43
N ASP A 41 -16.05 -12.55 -7.38
CA ASP A 41 -15.70 -12.55 -8.82
C ASP A 41 -14.80 -11.36 -9.17
N CYS A 42 -15.10 -10.17 -8.64
CA CYS A 42 -14.26 -8.99 -8.84
C CYS A 42 -12.89 -9.20 -8.21
N ALA A 43 -12.85 -9.66 -6.96
CA ALA A 43 -11.60 -9.97 -6.26
C ALA A 43 -10.75 -11.01 -7.00
N TYR A 44 -11.38 -12.03 -7.61
CA TYR A 44 -10.68 -13.02 -8.41
C TYR A 44 -10.11 -12.42 -9.69
N LYS A 45 -10.87 -11.56 -10.40
CA LYS A 45 -10.34 -10.82 -11.56
C LYS A 45 -9.11 -10.02 -11.16
N LEU A 46 -9.17 -9.27 -10.06
CA LEU A 46 -8.03 -8.54 -9.53
C LEU A 46 -6.83 -9.46 -9.24
N TYR A 47 -7.06 -10.54 -8.52
CA TYR A 47 -6.05 -11.55 -8.23
C TYR A 47 -5.36 -12.04 -9.50
N THR A 48 -6.13 -12.36 -10.54
CA THR A 48 -5.58 -12.86 -11.83
C THR A 48 -4.79 -11.79 -12.57
N VAL A 49 -5.29 -10.56 -12.65
CA VAL A 49 -4.59 -9.45 -13.33
C VAL A 49 -3.28 -9.14 -12.63
N VAL A 50 -3.31 -9.02 -11.30
CA VAL A 50 -2.08 -8.77 -10.52
C VAL A 50 -1.12 -9.92 -10.67
N SER A 51 -1.56 -11.17 -10.50
CA SER A 51 -0.67 -12.34 -10.62
C SER A 51 -0.02 -12.47 -12.00
N SER A 52 -0.71 -12.01 -13.05
CA SER A 52 -0.23 -12.06 -14.43
C SER A 52 0.47 -10.77 -14.89
N ASN A 53 0.57 -9.75 -14.04
CA ASN A 53 1.21 -8.47 -14.38
C ASN A 53 2.65 -8.70 -14.89
N ARG A 54 2.91 -8.20 -16.10
CA ARG A 54 4.18 -8.36 -16.83
C ARG A 54 5.32 -7.59 -16.19
N LEU A 55 5.03 -6.47 -15.53
CA LEU A 55 6.05 -5.66 -14.84
C LEU A 55 6.62 -6.36 -13.61
N LYS A 56 5.92 -7.39 -13.09
CA LYS A 56 6.26 -8.09 -11.84
C LYS A 56 6.49 -7.11 -10.67
N LEU A 57 5.74 -6.01 -10.70
CA LEU A 57 5.79 -4.91 -9.76
C LEU A 57 4.37 -4.60 -9.29
N THR A 58 4.20 -4.33 -8.00
CA THR A 58 2.99 -3.72 -7.44
C THR A 58 3.38 -2.50 -6.62
N VAL A 59 2.68 -1.38 -6.83
CA VAL A 59 2.93 -0.13 -6.09
C VAL A 59 1.94 -0.05 -4.92
N LEU A 60 2.47 0.09 -3.71
CA LEU A 60 1.74 0.23 -2.46
C LEU A 60 1.80 1.67 -1.96
N GLY A 61 0.83 2.06 -1.13
CA GLY A 61 0.81 3.37 -0.50
C GLY A 61 -0.56 3.75 0.03
N GLY A 62 -0.72 5.01 0.42
CA GLY A 62 -2.01 5.57 0.80
C GLY A 62 -3.04 5.47 -0.34
N THR A 63 -4.34 5.49 -0.02
CA THR A 63 -5.40 5.47 -1.05
C THR A 63 -5.28 6.60 -2.07
N GLU A 64 -4.59 7.68 -1.71
CA GLU A 64 -4.34 8.86 -2.52
C GLU A 64 -3.40 8.59 -3.69
N ILE A 65 -2.45 7.65 -3.58
CA ILE A 65 -1.54 7.31 -4.69
C ILE A 65 -2.31 6.70 -5.87
N ARG A 66 -3.47 6.09 -5.59
CA ARG A 66 -4.36 5.45 -6.57
C ARG A 66 -5.08 6.46 -7.46
N LYS A 67 -5.03 7.74 -7.09
CA LYS A 67 -5.61 8.88 -7.82
C LYS A 67 -4.54 9.84 -8.36
N ASN A 68 -3.26 9.52 -8.18
CA ASN A 68 -2.17 10.39 -8.63
C ASN A 68 -1.91 10.19 -10.13
N LYS A 69 -2.04 11.28 -10.91
CA LYS A 69 -1.93 11.24 -12.38
C LYS A 69 -0.55 10.74 -12.83
N GLU A 70 0.51 11.21 -12.20
CA GLU A 70 1.89 10.87 -12.59
C GLU A 70 2.19 9.39 -12.37
N LEU A 71 1.78 8.85 -11.22
CA LEU A 71 1.92 7.44 -10.88
C LEU A 71 1.08 6.55 -11.80
N ILE A 72 -0.18 6.93 -12.05
CA ILE A 72 -1.06 6.23 -13.00
C ILE A 72 -0.43 6.19 -14.40
N SER A 73 0.12 7.32 -14.86
CA SER A 73 0.77 7.42 -16.16
C SER A 73 2.03 6.57 -16.25
N ALA A 74 2.84 6.51 -15.18
CA ALA A 74 4.09 5.75 -15.16
C ALA A 74 3.88 4.24 -15.01
N PHE A 75 2.98 3.81 -14.12
CA PHE A 75 2.88 2.40 -13.70
C PHE A 75 1.63 1.69 -14.20
N GLY A 76 0.67 2.41 -14.78
CA GLY A 76 -0.62 1.89 -15.20
C GLY A 76 -1.51 1.48 -14.02
N ILE A 77 -2.74 1.12 -14.35
CA ILE A 77 -3.78 0.77 -13.38
C ILE A 77 -4.26 -0.67 -13.55
N THR A 78 -4.59 -1.30 -12.42
CA THR A 78 -5.33 -2.54 -12.35
C THR A 78 -6.67 -2.27 -11.67
N ALA A 79 -7.76 -2.54 -12.39
CA ALA A 79 -9.14 -2.46 -11.88
C ALA A 79 -9.80 -3.83 -11.98
N ALA A 80 -10.52 -4.22 -10.94
CA ALA A 80 -11.11 -5.54 -10.79
C ALA A 80 -12.46 -5.66 -11.50
N THR A 81 -13.25 -4.58 -11.45
CA THR A 81 -14.59 -4.48 -12.05
C THR A 81 -14.58 -3.86 -13.44
N GLY A 82 -13.46 -3.21 -13.82
CA GLY A 82 -13.42 -2.27 -14.94
C GLY A 82 -14.07 -0.90 -14.61
N VAL A 83 -14.62 -0.73 -13.41
CA VAL A 83 -15.25 0.51 -12.93
C VAL A 83 -14.30 1.22 -11.99
N GLN A 84 -13.65 2.26 -12.52
CA GLN A 84 -12.76 3.13 -11.76
C GLN A 84 -13.54 4.31 -11.18
N ASP A 85 -13.01 4.96 -10.14
CA ASP A 85 -13.53 6.27 -9.78
C ASP A 85 -13.32 7.26 -10.95
N GLY A 86 -14.20 8.28 -11.06
CA GLY A 86 -14.23 9.14 -12.25
C GLY A 86 -12.92 9.88 -12.53
N ILE A 87 -12.16 10.21 -11.48
CA ILE A 87 -10.85 10.87 -11.60
C ILE A 87 -9.80 9.89 -12.11
N THR A 88 -9.77 8.67 -11.58
CA THR A 88 -8.83 7.65 -12.04
C THR A 88 -9.12 7.21 -13.47
N SER A 89 -10.41 7.09 -13.83
CA SER A 89 -10.82 6.80 -15.21
C SER A 89 -10.35 7.88 -16.18
N LEU A 90 -10.49 9.16 -15.80
CA LEU A 90 -9.98 10.28 -16.58
C LEU A 90 -8.46 10.23 -16.75
N TYR A 91 -7.72 9.95 -15.67
CA TYR A 91 -6.25 9.87 -15.74
C TYR A 91 -5.76 8.64 -16.49
N GLY A 92 -6.44 7.50 -16.35
CA GLY A 92 -6.16 6.30 -17.14
C GLY A 92 -6.37 6.54 -18.63
N ALA A 93 -7.50 7.17 -19.00
CA ALA A 93 -7.79 7.53 -20.38
C ALA A 93 -6.79 8.57 -20.94
N SER A 94 -6.43 9.59 -20.14
CA SER A 94 -5.39 10.57 -20.52
C SER A 94 -4.05 9.88 -20.76
N ALA A 95 -3.60 9.02 -19.84
CA ALA A 95 -2.34 8.29 -20.00
C ALA A 95 -2.36 7.34 -21.21
N ALA A 96 -3.49 6.70 -21.49
CA ALA A 96 -3.63 5.82 -22.66
C ALA A 96 -3.57 6.64 -23.96
N MET A 97 -4.18 7.82 -23.97
CA MET A 97 -4.13 8.75 -25.10
C MET A 97 -2.71 9.31 -25.31
N ASP A 98 -2.01 9.69 -24.24
CA ASP A 98 -0.63 10.19 -24.30
C ASP A 98 0.31 9.12 -24.88
N ARG A 99 0.19 7.86 -24.42
CA ARG A 99 0.96 6.72 -24.98
C ARG A 99 0.60 6.42 -26.43
N TYR A 100 -0.68 6.48 -26.78
CA TYR A 100 -1.12 6.33 -28.17
C TYR A 100 -0.56 7.43 -29.07
N GLN A 101 -0.50 8.68 -28.58
CA GLN A 101 0.10 9.79 -29.32
C GLN A 101 1.61 9.61 -29.47
N GLN A 102 2.33 9.16 -28.44
CA GLN A 102 3.77 8.88 -28.54
C GLN A 102 4.09 7.83 -29.61
N VAL A 103 3.28 6.77 -29.72
CA VAL A 103 3.48 5.72 -30.73
C VAL A 103 3.10 6.19 -32.14
N ASN A 104 2.03 6.98 -32.28
CA ASN A 104 1.51 7.40 -33.60
C ASN A 104 2.06 8.75 -34.10
N ARG A 105 2.72 9.51 -33.22
CA ARG A 105 3.45 10.75 -33.52
C ARG A 105 4.77 10.73 -32.74
N PRO A 106 5.66 9.77 -33.04
CA PRO A 106 6.96 9.72 -32.39
C PRO A 106 7.69 11.04 -32.63
N ASN A 107 8.48 11.47 -31.65
CA ASN A 107 9.33 12.63 -31.84
C ASN A 107 10.40 12.26 -32.88
N ASP A 108 10.29 12.79 -34.09
CA ASP A 108 11.22 12.53 -35.20
C ASP A 108 12.67 12.94 -34.88
N GLU A 109 12.87 13.77 -33.85
CA GLU A 109 14.19 14.18 -33.35
C GLU A 109 14.79 13.20 -32.31
N ALA A 110 14.03 12.22 -31.81
CA ALA A 110 14.53 11.24 -30.87
C ALA A 110 15.40 10.19 -31.58
N ALA A 111 16.61 9.93 -31.08
CA ALA A 111 17.55 8.98 -31.68
C ALA A 111 17.03 7.51 -31.72
N ASN A 112 15.98 7.21 -30.95
CA ASN A 112 15.33 5.90 -30.93
C ASN A 112 13.87 6.07 -30.45
N PRO A 113 12.93 6.44 -31.34
CA PRO A 113 11.56 6.68 -30.93
C PRO A 113 10.90 5.37 -30.49
N ASP A 114 10.40 5.34 -29.25
CA ASP A 114 9.68 4.18 -28.72
C ASP A 114 8.32 4.07 -29.40
N THR A 115 8.18 3.03 -30.24
CA THR A 115 6.95 2.70 -30.97
C THR A 115 6.16 1.60 -30.27
N THR A 116 6.59 1.15 -29.09
CA THR A 116 5.92 0.05 -28.39
C THR A 116 4.74 0.57 -27.56
N TYR A 117 3.55 0.08 -27.91
CA TYR A 117 2.34 0.40 -27.16
C TYR A 117 2.31 -0.41 -25.86
N THR A 118 2.52 0.26 -24.72
CA THR A 118 2.29 -0.33 -23.40
C THR A 118 0.87 0.05 -22.92
N PRO A 119 -0.06 -0.90 -22.78
CA PRO A 119 -1.40 -0.61 -22.27
C PRO A 119 -1.36 0.00 -20.86
N VAL A 120 -2.28 0.92 -20.57
CA VAL A 120 -2.45 1.46 -19.21
C VAL A 120 -3.19 0.47 -18.31
N ASP A 121 -3.97 -0.43 -18.90
CA ASP A 121 -4.69 -1.50 -18.20
C ASP A 121 -3.76 -2.68 -17.84
N GLY A 122 -3.95 -3.23 -16.65
CA GLY A 122 -3.10 -4.31 -16.11
C GLY A 122 -1.79 -3.82 -15.49
N GLY A 123 -1.77 -2.56 -15.03
CA GLY A 123 -0.61 -1.93 -14.43
C GLY A 123 -0.41 -2.22 -12.94
N SER A 124 0.52 -1.50 -12.32
CA SER A 124 1.00 -1.81 -10.96
C SER A 124 0.27 -1.05 -9.85
N ILE A 125 -0.63 -0.12 -10.20
CA ILE A 125 -1.44 0.64 -9.23
C ILE A 125 -2.85 0.13 -9.26
N LEU A 126 -3.40 -0.19 -8.11
CA LEU A 126 -4.79 -0.57 -8.01
C LEU A 126 -5.71 0.66 -8.07
N SER A 127 -6.75 0.60 -8.90
CA SER A 127 -7.85 1.56 -8.90
C SER A 127 -9.20 0.85 -8.94
N GLU A 128 -10.05 1.09 -7.94
CA GLU A 128 -11.34 0.42 -7.84
C GLU A 128 -12.35 1.24 -7.04
N ARG A 129 -13.59 1.33 -7.56
CA ARG A 129 -14.72 1.93 -6.86
C ARG A 129 -15.31 0.91 -5.87
N GLU A 130 -15.75 1.35 -4.70
CA GLU A 130 -16.31 0.45 -3.65
C GLU A 130 -15.31 -0.61 -3.17
N TRP A 131 -14.04 -0.23 -3.10
CA TRP A 131 -12.93 -1.05 -2.63
C TRP A 131 -13.23 -1.80 -1.34
N THR A 132 -13.15 -3.14 -1.39
CA THR A 132 -13.38 -3.99 -0.21
C THR A 132 -12.09 -4.62 0.31
N PRO A 133 -12.05 -5.01 1.59
CA PRO A 133 -10.93 -5.75 2.17
C PRO A 133 -10.61 -7.05 1.43
N ILE A 134 -11.60 -7.75 0.87
CA ILE A 134 -11.39 -8.96 0.07
C ILE A 134 -10.57 -8.63 -1.19
N MET A 135 -10.87 -7.52 -1.85
CA MET A 135 -10.12 -7.08 -3.03
C MET A 135 -8.69 -6.65 -2.65
N ASN A 136 -8.53 -6.00 -1.49
CA ASN A 136 -7.21 -5.68 -0.97
C ASN A 136 -6.33 -6.90 -0.73
N ASP A 137 -6.90 -7.89 -0.06
CA ASP A 137 -6.16 -9.11 0.24
C ASP A 137 -5.87 -9.87 -1.06
N SER A 138 -6.75 -9.80 -2.05
CA SER A 138 -6.57 -10.39 -3.38
C SER A 138 -5.44 -9.74 -4.18
N LEU A 139 -5.26 -8.42 -4.08
CA LEU A 139 -4.11 -7.70 -4.65
C LEU A 139 -2.81 -8.27 -4.09
N ILE A 140 -2.70 -8.32 -2.76
CA ILE A 140 -1.47 -8.76 -2.10
C ILE A 140 -1.21 -10.26 -2.29
N ILE A 141 -2.24 -11.10 -2.22
CA ILE A 141 -2.13 -12.54 -2.49
C ILE A 141 -1.77 -12.79 -3.95
N GLY A 142 -2.29 -11.97 -4.88
CA GLY A 142 -1.91 -12.04 -6.30
C GLY A 142 -0.45 -11.68 -6.54
N ALA A 143 0.00 -10.57 -5.96
CA ALA A 143 1.39 -10.14 -6.03
C ALA A 143 2.33 -11.21 -5.41
N ALA A 144 1.96 -11.76 -4.25
CA ALA A 144 2.71 -12.82 -3.59
C ALA A 144 2.73 -14.12 -4.41
N ALA A 145 1.61 -14.52 -5.01
CA ALA A 145 1.52 -15.74 -5.80
C ALA A 145 2.42 -15.68 -7.05
N ALA A 146 2.61 -14.48 -7.58
CA ALA A 146 3.48 -14.21 -8.71
C ALA A 146 4.91 -13.80 -8.32
N LYS A 147 5.26 -13.85 -7.02
CA LYS A 147 6.55 -13.42 -6.46
C LYS A 147 6.97 -12.04 -6.98
N GLN A 148 6.05 -11.09 -6.96
CA GLN A 148 6.33 -9.74 -7.44
C GLN A 148 7.15 -8.97 -6.42
N TYR A 149 7.96 -8.05 -6.91
CA TYR A 149 8.50 -6.97 -6.11
C TYR A 149 7.37 -5.98 -5.79
N LEU A 150 7.32 -5.46 -4.58
CA LEU A 150 6.41 -4.37 -4.24
C LEU A 150 7.20 -3.13 -3.87
N ALA A 151 6.72 -1.95 -4.24
CA ALA A 151 7.37 -0.68 -3.93
C ALA A 151 6.42 0.23 -3.17
N LEU A 152 6.90 0.90 -2.11
CA LEU A 152 6.16 1.97 -1.46
C LEU A 152 6.28 3.25 -2.29
N SER A 153 5.14 3.82 -2.65
CA SER A 153 5.05 5.19 -3.14
C SER A 153 4.52 6.10 -2.05
N LEU A 154 5.18 7.24 -1.87
CA LEU A 154 4.72 8.32 -1.00
C LEU A 154 3.64 9.13 -1.71
N THR A 155 2.67 9.63 -0.95
CA THR A 155 1.79 10.70 -1.42
C THR A 155 2.58 12.00 -1.60
N PRO A 156 2.10 12.99 -2.37
CA PRO A 156 2.83 14.26 -2.54
C PRO A 156 3.16 14.97 -1.23
N LEU A 157 2.26 14.92 -0.23
CA LEU A 157 2.51 15.51 1.10
C LEU A 157 3.59 14.73 1.87
N GLU A 158 3.57 13.41 1.79
CA GLU A 158 4.56 12.54 2.41
C GLU A 158 5.93 12.71 1.77
N GLN A 159 5.99 12.82 0.44
CA GLN A 159 7.22 13.11 -0.30
C GLN A 159 7.79 14.48 0.11
N LEU A 160 6.95 15.51 0.17
CA LEU A 160 7.39 16.83 0.62
C LEU A 160 7.93 16.81 2.06
N LYS A 161 7.32 16.01 2.94
CA LYS A 161 7.81 15.82 4.32
C LYS A 161 9.14 15.07 4.33
N TRP A 162 9.27 13.99 3.54
CA TRP A 162 10.52 13.26 3.37
C TRP A 162 11.65 14.18 2.92
N ASP A 163 11.41 15.00 1.90
CA ASP A 163 12.42 15.89 1.34
C ASP A 163 12.88 16.94 2.37
N ARG A 164 11.95 17.55 3.11
CA ARG A 164 12.29 18.49 4.19
C ARG A 164 13.17 17.86 5.27
N MET A 165 12.85 16.63 5.67
CA MET A 165 13.58 15.93 6.73
C MET A 165 14.94 15.43 6.27
N ASN A 166 15.02 14.90 5.04
CA ASN A 166 16.09 14.00 4.64
C ASN A 166 16.84 14.42 3.37
N ALA A 167 16.34 15.32 2.52
CA ALA A 167 16.99 15.64 1.23
C ALA A 167 18.43 16.19 1.40
N HIS A 168 18.71 16.89 2.49
CA HIS A 168 20.06 17.39 2.79
C HIS A 168 20.96 16.34 3.49
N LYS A 169 20.34 15.37 4.18
CA LYS A 169 21.02 14.29 4.92
C LYS A 169 21.43 13.16 3.99
N ILE A 170 20.50 12.71 3.15
CA ILE A 170 20.60 11.54 2.29
C ILE A 170 20.53 12.01 0.82
N THR A 171 21.68 12.16 0.17
CA THR A 171 21.75 12.54 -1.26
C THR A 171 22.34 11.41 -2.10
N LYS A 172 22.01 11.37 -3.40
CA LYS A 172 22.62 10.46 -4.37
C LYS A 172 24.15 10.48 -4.29
N TYR A 173 24.75 11.67 -4.16
CA TYR A 173 26.20 11.83 -4.07
C TYR A 173 26.78 11.25 -2.79
N LYS A 174 26.15 11.47 -1.63
CA LYS A 174 26.60 10.90 -0.34
C LYS A 174 26.49 9.38 -0.31
N VAL A 175 25.42 8.84 -0.92
CA VAL A 175 25.21 7.39 -1.07
C VAL A 175 26.23 6.79 -2.04
N ALA A 176 26.39 7.37 -3.23
CA ALA A 176 27.35 6.88 -4.22
C ALA A 176 28.80 6.96 -3.74
N ALA A 177 29.14 8.01 -2.99
CA ALA A 177 30.47 8.18 -2.40
C ALA A 177 30.68 7.34 -1.13
N SER A 178 29.68 6.55 -0.68
CA SER A 178 29.71 5.78 0.56
C SER A 178 30.18 6.61 1.77
N GLN A 179 29.92 7.92 1.78
CA GLN A 179 30.41 8.87 2.78
C GLN A 179 29.70 8.73 4.14
N PHE A 180 28.81 7.76 4.25
CA PHE A 180 28.19 7.34 5.49
C PHE A 180 29.22 6.59 6.33
N LYS A 181 29.68 7.21 7.43
CA LYS A 181 30.45 6.49 8.45
C LYS A 181 29.53 5.43 9.08
N GLY A 182 29.73 4.16 8.70
CA GLY A 182 28.86 3.04 9.07
C GLY A 182 27.82 2.73 7.98
N GLY A 183 27.99 1.60 7.29
CA GLY A 183 27.13 1.17 6.18
C GLY A 183 25.67 0.88 6.60
N GLU A 184 24.74 1.01 5.65
CA GLU A 184 23.27 0.84 5.74
C GLU A 184 22.50 1.64 6.81
N GLU A 185 23.09 1.89 7.98
CA GLU A 185 22.47 2.51 9.17
C GLU A 185 21.87 3.90 8.88
N PRO A 186 22.56 4.86 8.23
CA PRO A 186 22.01 6.21 8.08
C PRO A 186 20.75 6.30 7.22
N VAL A 187 20.62 5.41 6.23
CA VAL A 187 19.43 5.35 5.37
C VAL A 187 18.26 4.72 6.13
N LYS A 188 18.50 3.61 6.84
CA LYS A 188 17.48 2.99 7.70
C LYS A 188 17.03 3.95 8.81
N GLU A 189 17.97 4.71 9.37
CA GLU A 189 17.69 5.73 10.39
C GLU A 189 16.84 6.87 9.83
N ALA A 190 17.15 7.40 8.65
CA ALA A 190 16.34 8.43 7.99
C ALA A 190 14.89 7.97 7.73
N TRP A 191 14.71 6.71 7.31
CA TRP A 191 13.38 6.10 7.16
C TRP A 191 12.68 5.87 8.50
N ARG A 192 13.42 5.49 9.55
CA ARG A 192 12.89 5.36 10.92
C ARG A 192 12.38 6.71 11.44
N GLU A 193 13.19 7.76 11.33
CA GLU A 193 12.81 9.13 11.70
C GLU A 193 11.55 9.55 10.95
N PHE A 194 11.52 9.36 9.63
CA PHE A 194 10.37 9.70 8.80
C PHE A 194 9.10 8.95 9.22
N PHE A 195 9.18 7.64 9.45
CA PHE A 195 8.03 6.85 9.88
C PHE A 195 7.50 7.23 11.25
N ASN A 196 8.39 7.59 12.20
CA ASN A 196 7.99 8.08 13.51
C ASN A 196 7.33 9.46 13.44
N GLU A 197 7.83 10.34 12.59
CA GLU A 197 7.20 11.63 12.35
C GLU A 197 5.89 11.50 11.55
N ASN A 198 5.74 10.47 10.72
CA ASN A 198 4.63 10.28 9.82
C ASN A 198 3.80 9.02 10.13
N HIS A 199 3.46 8.83 11.41
CA HIS A 199 2.61 7.71 11.85
C HIS A 199 1.25 7.64 11.14
N SER A 200 0.77 8.75 10.60
CA SER A 200 -0.46 8.85 9.80
C SER A 200 -0.46 7.96 8.55
N MET A 201 0.71 7.54 8.07
CA MET A 201 0.83 6.56 6.98
C MET A 201 0.28 5.19 7.39
N PHE A 202 0.49 4.79 8.64
CA PHE A 202 0.08 3.49 9.16
C PHE A 202 -1.28 3.53 9.86
N PHE A 203 -1.59 4.64 10.52
CA PHE A 203 -2.81 4.80 11.30
C PHE A 203 -3.52 6.10 10.91
N GLY A 204 -4.79 6.02 10.56
CA GLY A 204 -5.62 7.18 10.27
C GLY A 204 -6.05 7.91 11.55
N ALA A 205 -7.05 8.78 11.40
CA ALA A 205 -7.67 9.46 12.52
C ALA A 205 -8.12 8.46 13.60
N ASN A 206 -7.98 8.85 14.87
CA ASN A 206 -8.31 8.03 16.04
C ASN A 206 -7.51 6.71 16.16
N GLY A 207 -6.41 6.58 15.41
CA GLY A 207 -5.51 5.42 15.47
C GLY A 207 -5.99 4.19 14.71
N ILE A 208 -7.00 4.33 13.84
CA ILE A 208 -7.51 3.23 13.01
C ILE A 208 -6.42 2.80 12.02
N PRO A 209 -6.00 1.53 11.97
CA PRO A 209 -5.02 1.08 10.98
C PRO A 209 -5.48 1.35 9.54
N ARG A 210 -4.59 1.90 8.70
CA ARG A 210 -4.89 2.19 7.29
C ARG A 210 -4.73 0.94 6.42
N VAL A 211 -5.25 1.03 5.20
CA VAL A 211 -5.12 0.01 4.15
C VAL A 211 -3.66 -0.39 3.93
N PHE A 212 -2.74 0.59 3.88
CA PHE A 212 -1.32 0.29 3.73
C PHE A 212 -0.76 -0.60 4.86
N THR A 213 -1.20 -0.40 6.11
CA THR A 213 -0.84 -1.28 7.23
C THR A 213 -1.37 -2.69 7.04
N ARG A 214 -2.60 -2.83 6.51
CA ARG A 214 -3.17 -4.14 6.16
C ARG A 214 -2.33 -4.84 5.09
N GLU A 215 -1.90 -4.11 4.07
CA GLU A 215 -1.05 -4.61 2.98
C GLU A 215 0.31 -5.09 3.53
N LEU A 216 0.97 -4.31 4.39
CA LEU A 216 2.23 -4.68 5.03
C LEU A 216 2.12 -5.95 5.90
N LEU A 217 1.03 -6.09 6.66
CA LEU A 217 0.77 -7.30 7.45
C LEU A 217 0.58 -8.53 6.56
N GLY A 218 -0.02 -8.36 5.38
CA GLY A 218 -0.08 -9.38 4.33
C GLY A 218 1.30 -9.80 3.85
N LEU A 219 2.16 -8.83 3.53
CA LEU A 219 3.54 -9.10 3.12
C LEU A 219 4.33 -9.85 4.20
N ILE A 220 4.19 -9.44 5.47
CA ILE A 220 4.78 -10.13 6.62
C ILE A 220 4.30 -11.59 6.67
N SER A 221 3.00 -11.84 6.48
CA SER A 221 2.41 -13.18 6.53
C SER A 221 2.98 -14.14 5.47
N PHE A 222 3.41 -13.58 4.32
CA PHE A 222 3.99 -14.34 3.21
C PHE A 222 5.52 -14.33 3.19
N GLY A 223 6.16 -13.81 4.24
CA GLY A 223 7.62 -13.87 4.40
C GLY A 223 8.40 -12.92 3.50
N TYR A 224 7.76 -11.85 3.00
CA TYR A 224 8.47 -10.79 2.30
C TYR A 224 9.56 -10.16 3.20
N LYS A 225 10.53 -9.51 2.58
CA LYS A 225 11.57 -8.73 3.27
C LYS A 225 11.54 -7.29 2.79
N ALA A 226 11.56 -6.34 3.73
CA ALA A 226 11.71 -4.93 3.40
C ALA A 226 13.13 -4.64 2.91
N GLU A 227 13.22 -3.88 1.82
CA GLU A 227 14.45 -3.38 1.22
C GLU A 227 14.44 -1.88 1.32
N ILE A 228 15.24 -1.36 2.26
CA ILE A 228 15.30 0.06 2.53
C ILE A 228 16.50 0.63 1.78
N SER A 229 16.23 1.51 0.82
CA SER A 229 17.23 2.25 0.08
C SER A 229 17.01 3.76 0.22
N TYR A 230 17.96 4.55 -0.25
CA TYR A 230 17.83 6.00 -0.23
C TYR A 230 16.78 6.55 -1.20
N HIS A 231 16.43 5.79 -2.24
CA HIS A 231 15.45 6.17 -3.24
C HIS A 231 14.04 5.78 -2.83
N GLN A 232 13.89 4.59 -2.27
CA GLN A 232 12.60 3.98 -2.02
C GLN A 232 12.70 2.90 -0.95
N ILE A 233 11.54 2.54 -0.43
CA ILE A 233 11.33 1.27 0.26
C ILE A 233 10.66 0.33 -0.72
N GLY A 234 11.21 -0.87 -0.87
CA GLY A 234 10.51 -1.95 -1.54
C GLY A 234 10.48 -3.22 -0.71
N PHE A 235 9.86 -4.24 -1.29
CA PHE A 235 9.55 -5.49 -0.61
C PHE A 235 9.83 -6.63 -1.57
N ARG A 236 10.83 -7.45 -1.21
CA ARG A 236 11.23 -8.61 -1.99
C ARG A 236 10.52 -9.87 -1.49
N PRO A 237 9.98 -10.71 -2.39
CA PRO A 237 9.43 -12.01 -2.00
C PRO A 237 10.52 -12.92 -1.42
N PRO A 238 10.16 -13.90 -0.58
CA PRO A 238 11.13 -14.90 -0.14
C PRO A 238 11.50 -15.84 -1.28
N GLU A 239 12.74 -16.34 -1.27
CA GLU A 239 13.24 -17.31 -2.26
C GLU A 239 12.40 -18.59 -2.23
N VAL A 240 12.17 -19.12 -1.03
CA VAL A 240 11.30 -20.25 -0.75
C VAL A 240 10.07 -19.74 -0.01
N SER A 241 8.90 -19.85 -0.67
CA SER A 241 7.63 -19.36 -0.13
C SER A 241 6.61 -20.51 -0.10
N LYS A 242 5.80 -20.57 0.96
CA LYS A 242 4.55 -21.33 0.92
C LYS A 242 3.59 -20.66 -0.05
N GLU A 243 2.64 -21.41 -0.60
CA GLU A 243 1.61 -20.82 -1.46
C GLU A 243 0.74 -19.83 -0.65
N PRO A 244 0.64 -18.56 -1.09
CA PRO A 244 -0.14 -17.56 -0.37
C PRO A 244 -1.63 -17.92 -0.44
N ASN A 245 -2.32 -17.72 0.68
CA ASN A 245 -3.73 -18.07 0.84
C ASN A 245 -4.40 -17.09 1.81
N PHE A 246 -5.72 -16.94 1.68
CA PHE A 246 -6.49 -15.99 2.49
C PHE A 246 -6.48 -16.35 3.97
N GLY A 247 -6.46 -17.64 4.33
CA GLY A 247 -6.49 -18.07 5.73
C GLY A 247 -5.27 -17.57 6.51
N THR A 248 -4.08 -17.67 5.91
CA THR A 248 -2.82 -17.20 6.51
C THR A 248 -2.83 -15.68 6.68
N TYR A 249 -3.35 -14.97 5.68
CA TYR A 249 -3.50 -13.52 5.72
C TYR A 249 -4.43 -13.09 6.87
N VAL A 250 -5.66 -13.61 6.87
CA VAL A 250 -6.70 -13.26 7.85
C VAL A 250 -6.24 -13.61 9.27
N SER A 251 -5.60 -14.77 9.47
CA SER A 251 -5.02 -15.14 10.76
C SER A 251 -4.00 -14.09 11.23
N THR A 252 -3.12 -13.63 10.34
CA THR A 252 -2.10 -12.62 10.69
C THR A 252 -2.72 -11.29 11.13
N LEU A 253 -3.82 -10.87 10.51
CA LEU A 253 -4.55 -9.66 10.92
C LEU A 253 -5.21 -9.84 12.29
N ARG A 254 -5.76 -11.01 12.56
CA ARG A 254 -6.40 -11.33 13.83
C ARG A 254 -5.42 -11.48 14.98
N ASP A 255 -4.21 -11.98 14.72
CA ASP A 255 -3.13 -12.08 15.72
C ASP A 255 -2.75 -10.71 16.31
N VAL A 256 -3.00 -9.62 15.58
CA VAL A 256 -2.75 -8.26 16.04
C VAL A 256 -4.03 -7.50 16.39
N TYR A 257 -5.19 -8.17 16.39
CA TYR A 257 -6.51 -7.56 16.58
C TYR A 257 -6.72 -6.34 15.69
N PHE A 258 -6.37 -6.47 14.39
CA PHE A 258 -6.27 -5.35 13.45
C PHE A 258 -7.49 -4.40 13.50
N GLU A 259 -8.70 -4.96 13.52
CA GLU A 259 -9.96 -4.21 13.46
C GLU A 259 -10.42 -3.66 14.82
N ALA A 260 -9.80 -4.08 15.93
CA ALA A 260 -10.25 -3.70 17.27
C ALA A 260 -9.97 -2.23 17.63
N ASN A 261 -9.05 -1.56 16.89
CA ASN A 261 -8.60 -0.18 17.15
C ASN A 261 -8.35 0.13 18.64
N THR A 262 -7.71 -0.80 19.36
CA THR A 262 -7.34 -0.62 20.77
C THR A 262 -5.89 -0.19 20.89
N LEU A 263 -5.49 0.34 22.05
CA LEU A 263 -4.07 0.61 22.31
C LEU A 263 -3.21 -0.66 22.17
N THR A 264 -3.75 -1.82 22.59
CA THR A 264 -3.09 -3.12 22.47
C THR A 264 -2.90 -3.51 21.00
N SER A 265 -3.93 -3.40 20.16
CA SER A 265 -3.81 -3.73 18.74
C SER A 265 -2.78 -2.83 18.04
N ARG A 266 -2.82 -1.53 18.31
CA ARG A 266 -1.84 -0.58 17.75
C ARG A 266 -0.41 -0.91 18.18
N LYS A 267 -0.17 -1.26 19.44
CA LYS A 267 1.15 -1.69 19.92
C LYS A 267 1.64 -2.95 19.19
N LEU A 268 0.78 -3.96 19.04
CA LEU A 268 1.13 -5.21 18.35
C LEU A 268 1.47 -4.96 16.87
N ILE A 269 0.67 -4.13 16.19
CA ILE A 269 0.93 -3.70 14.82
C ILE A 269 2.29 -3.00 14.72
N THR A 270 2.53 -1.98 15.55
CA THR A 270 3.80 -1.23 15.53
C THR A 270 5.00 -2.13 15.78
N VAL A 271 4.90 -3.08 16.71
CA VAL A 271 5.97 -4.07 16.94
C VAL A 271 6.22 -4.93 15.71
N LYS A 272 5.18 -5.42 15.04
CA LYS A 272 5.32 -6.21 13.81
C LYS A 272 5.96 -5.38 12.68
N LEU A 273 5.50 -4.16 12.46
CA LEU A 273 6.07 -3.26 11.45
C LEU A 273 7.51 -2.88 11.76
N SER A 274 7.84 -2.61 13.02
CA SER A 274 9.20 -2.27 13.45
C SER A 274 10.16 -3.42 13.16
N LYS A 275 9.77 -4.66 13.50
CA LYS A 275 10.55 -5.85 13.15
C LYS A 275 10.69 -6.02 11.65
N PHE A 276 9.62 -5.76 10.89
CA PHE A 276 9.60 -5.93 9.43
C PHE A 276 10.55 -4.97 8.71
N PHE A 277 10.55 -3.69 9.09
CA PHE A 277 11.41 -2.69 8.45
C PHE A 277 12.85 -2.70 8.99
N PHE A 278 13.03 -2.89 10.30
CA PHE A 278 14.31 -2.61 10.98
C PHE A 278 14.89 -3.80 11.74
N GLY A 279 14.29 -4.98 11.64
CA GLY A 279 14.75 -6.19 12.34
C GLY A 279 14.61 -6.16 13.86
N SER A 280 14.06 -5.09 14.44
CA SER A 280 13.94 -4.87 15.89
C SER A 280 12.54 -4.35 16.28
N PRO A 281 11.96 -4.78 17.41
CA PRO A 281 10.57 -4.46 17.79
C PRO A 281 10.31 -3.02 18.25
N ASP A 282 11.37 -2.24 18.52
CA ASP A 282 11.35 -1.00 19.29
C ASP A 282 11.87 0.22 18.51
N LYS A 283 12.04 0.08 17.19
CA LYS A 283 12.57 1.14 16.32
C LYS A 283 11.50 2.13 15.87
N LEU A 284 10.25 1.68 15.72
CA LEU A 284 9.11 2.59 15.54
C LEU A 284 8.59 3.09 16.89
N ALA A 285 8.24 4.37 16.97
CA ALA A 285 7.86 5.02 18.20
C ALA A 285 6.66 4.32 18.85
N LYS A 286 6.70 4.25 20.18
CA LYS A 286 5.64 3.62 20.96
C LYS A 286 4.36 4.40 20.75
N VAL A 287 3.28 3.68 20.44
CA VAL A 287 1.95 4.27 20.34
C VAL A 287 1.57 4.83 21.72
N GLU A 288 1.67 6.15 21.87
CA GLU A 288 1.22 6.85 23.06
C GLU A 288 -0.32 6.94 23.06
N ASN A 289 -0.90 7.07 24.25
CA ASN A 289 -2.34 7.15 24.39
C ASN A 289 -2.82 8.50 23.81
N PRO A 290 -3.69 8.54 22.78
CA PRO A 290 -4.20 9.79 22.23
C PRO A 290 -4.96 10.63 23.27
N LEU A 291 -5.48 10.00 24.33
CA LEU A 291 -6.14 10.70 25.43
C LEU A 291 -5.15 11.43 26.37
N ALA A 292 -3.86 11.13 26.30
CA ALA A 292 -2.84 11.86 27.07
C ALA A 292 -2.47 13.20 26.42
N SER A 293 -2.52 13.31 25.08
CA SER A 293 -2.23 14.56 24.36
C SER A 293 -3.38 15.58 24.38
N TYR A 294 -4.59 15.18 24.78
CA TYR A 294 -5.71 16.12 25.00
C TYR A 294 -5.66 16.83 26.36
N LYS A 295 -4.83 16.39 27.31
CA LYS A 295 -4.67 17.09 28.58
C LYS A 295 -3.84 18.38 28.45
N THR A 296 -2.92 18.47 27.49
CA THR A 296 -2.04 19.64 27.31
C THR A 296 -2.67 20.78 26.50
N LEU A 297 -3.81 20.56 25.82
CA LEU A 297 -4.52 21.59 25.07
C LEU A 297 -5.59 22.35 25.89
N LYS A 298 -5.90 21.90 27.11
CA LYS A 298 -6.82 22.62 28.01
C LYS A 298 -6.15 23.72 28.84
N ASP A 299 -4.82 23.77 28.85
CA ASP A 299 -4.03 24.74 29.63
C ASP A 299 -3.46 25.88 28.76
N ASP A 300 -3.82 25.96 27.47
CA ASP A 300 -3.47 27.09 26.59
C ASP A 300 -4.71 28.00 26.35
N PRO A 301 -4.86 29.10 27.11
CA PRO A 301 -6.00 30.01 26.98
C PRO A 301 -6.02 30.81 25.65
N LEU A 302 -5.05 30.64 24.75
CA LEU A 302 -4.94 31.38 23.49
C LEU A 302 -5.25 30.56 22.22
N ALA A 303 -5.60 29.27 22.37
CA ALA A 303 -5.93 28.39 21.25
C ALA A 303 -7.04 28.88 20.28
N PRO A 304 -8.07 29.66 20.67
CA PRO A 304 -9.13 30.06 19.73
C PRO A 304 -8.76 31.19 18.75
N TYR A 305 -7.61 31.86 18.93
CA TYR A 305 -7.28 33.08 18.16
C TYR A 305 -6.27 32.88 17.02
N ARG A 306 -5.84 31.65 16.72
CA ARG A 306 -4.78 31.40 15.72
C ARG A 306 -5.23 31.02 14.32
N THR A 307 -6.53 30.97 14.05
CA THR A 307 -7.04 30.76 12.68
C THR A 307 -7.83 31.98 12.23
N LEU A 308 -7.12 33.03 11.82
CA LEU A 308 -7.53 34.06 10.88
C LEU A 308 -6.30 34.96 10.65
N GLY A 309 -5.53 34.65 9.61
CA GLY A 309 -4.32 35.35 9.19
C GLY A 309 -3.70 34.64 7.99
#